data_AF-A0A6I3HGR1-F1
#
_entry.id   AF-A0A6I3HGR1-F1
#
_cell.length_a   1.000
_cell.length_b   1.000
_cell.length_c   1.000
_cell.angle_alpha   90.00
_cell.angle_beta   90.00
_cell.angle_gamma   90.00
#
_symmetry.space_group_name_H-M   'P 1'
#
loop_
_entity.id
_entity.type
_entity.pdbx_description
1 polymer ?
#
loop_
_entity_poly.entity_id
_entity_poly.type
_entity_poly.pdbx_seq_one_letter_code
_entity_poly.pdbx_strand_id
1 'polypeptide(L)'
;MSWTVNNMYISKLILYINAMKELSVTEAREQLPAALNQAKKKPVWITRHGVDVAVVISPELFESLVEAQEELEDIAAVDEAMLDKSPKIPWAQVKKDLKLD
;
A
#
# COMPACT_ATOMS: atom_id res chain seq x y z
N MET A 1 -3.30 -8.28 19.49
CA MET A 1 -2.34 -7.17 19.39
C MET A 1 -2.27 -6.66 17.93
N SER A 2 -3.41 -6.64 17.21
CA SER A 2 -3.47 -6.48 15.75
C SER A 2 -4.06 -5.11 15.31
N TRP A 3 -4.84 -4.45 16.17
CA TRP A 3 -5.53 -3.20 15.80
C TRP A 3 -4.59 -1.98 15.67
N THR A 4 -3.55 -1.87 16.50
CA THR A 4 -2.68 -0.69 16.54
C THR A 4 -1.73 -0.62 15.34
N VAL A 5 -1.27 -1.78 14.85
CA VAL A 5 -0.32 -1.87 13.73
C VAL A 5 -1.03 -1.53 12.42
N ASN A 6 -2.16 -2.18 12.16
CA ASN A 6 -2.96 -1.93 10.95
C ASN A 6 -3.40 -0.46 10.86
N ASN A 7 -3.79 0.15 12.00
CA ASN A 7 -4.14 1.56 12.06
C ASN A 7 -2.95 2.51 11.83
N MET A 8 -1.72 2.12 12.18
CA MET A 8 -0.52 2.94 11.98
C MET A 8 -0.11 3.00 10.50
N TYR A 9 -0.15 1.86 9.78
CA TYR A 9 0.18 1.81 8.35
C TYR A 9 -0.88 2.48 7.47
N ILE A 10 -2.16 2.22 7.75
CA ILE A 10 -3.29 2.86 7.04
C ILE A 10 -3.33 4.37 7.30
N SER A 11 -3.05 4.82 8.53
CA SER A 11 -3.08 6.25 8.86
C SER A 11 -1.99 7.07 8.15
N LYS A 12 -0.78 6.51 7.99
CA LYS A 12 0.30 7.16 7.24
C LYS A 12 -0.06 7.34 5.76
N LEU A 13 -0.73 6.34 5.18
CA LEU A 13 -1.27 6.38 3.82
C LEU A 13 -2.30 7.51 3.65
N ILE A 14 -3.30 7.53 4.54
CA ILE A 14 -4.41 8.49 4.50
C ILE A 14 -3.89 9.92 4.69
N LEU A 15 -2.94 10.14 5.61
CA LEU A 15 -2.34 11.46 5.83
C LEU A 15 -1.55 11.96 4.61
N TYR A 16 -0.87 11.08 3.89
CA TYR A 16 -0.13 11.44 2.66
C TYR A 16 -1.07 11.78 1.50
N ILE A 17 -2.22 11.12 1.41
CA ILE A 17 -3.21 11.35 0.35
C ILE A 17 -3.95 12.68 0.56
N ASN A 18 -4.11 13.18 1.80
CA ASN A 18 -4.91 14.39 2.09
C ASN A 18 -4.38 15.72 1.50
N ALA A 19 -3.15 15.77 0.97
CA ALA A 19 -2.67 16.94 0.23
C ALA A 19 -3.08 16.90 -1.25
N MET A 20 -4.36 16.62 -1.54
CA MET A 20 -4.87 16.32 -2.88
C MET A 20 -4.76 17.51 -3.84
N LYS A 21 -4.50 17.23 -5.11
CA LYS A 21 -4.79 18.15 -6.20
C LYS A 21 -5.56 17.39 -7.27
N GLU A 22 -6.71 17.92 -7.63
CA GLU A 22 -7.54 17.43 -8.73
C GLU A 22 -7.27 18.28 -9.98
N LEU A 23 -7.11 17.62 -11.12
CA LEU A 23 -7.03 18.22 -12.44
C LEU A 23 -8.02 17.52 -13.35
N SER A 24 -8.74 18.27 -14.18
CA SER A 24 -9.46 17.65 -15.29
C SER A 24 -8.48 17.03 -16.30
N VAL A 25 -8.93 16.06 -17.10
CA VAL A 25 -8.15 15.49 -18.21
C VAL A 25 -7.64 16.59 -19.15
N THR A 26 -8.42 17.65 -19.37
CA THR A 26 -8.01 18.79 -20.21
C THR A 26 -6.85 19.55 -19.58
N GLU A 27 -6.95 19.91 -18.30
CA GLU A 27 -5.88 20.62 -17.58
C GLU A 27 -4.62 19.77 -17.44
N ALA A 28 -4.77 18.47 -17.16
CA ALA A 28 -3.66 17.54 -17.08
C ALA A 28 -2.92 17.44 -18.42
N ARG A 29 -3.65 17.45 -19.55
CA ARG A 29 -3.05 17.46 -20.89
C ARG A 29 -2.33 18.76 -21.21
N GLU A 30 -2.91 19.90 -20.84
CA GLU A 30 -2.33 21.23 -21.08
C GLU A 30 -1.10 21.51 -20.21
N GLN A 31 -1.06 20.96 -19.00
CA GLN A 31 -0.04 21.25 -17.99
C GLN A 31 0.68 19.99 -17.51
N LEU A 32 0.86 18.99 -18.39
CA LEU A 32 1.43 17.69 -18.02
C LEU A 32 2.77 17.79 -17.28
N PRO A 33 3.76 18.61 -17.69
CA PRO A 33 5.02 18.74 -16.95
C PRO A 33 4.82 19.26 -15.53
N ALA A 34 3.91 20.20 -15.32
CA ALA A 34 3.59 20.71 -14.00
C ALA A 34 2.88 19.65 -13.16
N ALA A 35 1.97 18.87 -13.75
CA ALA A 35 1.30 17.75 -13.07
C ALA A 35 2.30 16.68 -12.62
N LEU A 36 3.26 16.30 -13.47
CA LEU A 36 4.33 15.35 -13.13
C LEU A 36 5.24 15.88 -12.00
N ASN A 37 5.62 17.16 -12.04
CA ASN A 37 6.42 17.76 -10.96
C ASN A 37 5.68 17.80 -9.62
N GLN A 38 4.35 17.90 -9.64
CA GLN A 38 3.53 17.83 -8.44
C GLN A 38 3.39 16.39 -7.94
N ALA A 39 3.19 15.43 -8.85
CA ALA A 39 3.11 14.00 -8.55
C ALA A 39 4.34 13.46 -7.82
N LYS A 40 5.53 14.06 -8.04
CA LYS A 40 6.76 13.75 -7.29
C LYS A 40 6.66 14.02 -5.79
N LYS A 41 5.76 14.90 -5.35
CA LYS A 41 5.62 15.30 -3.95
C LYS A 41 4.34 14.77 -3.32
N LYS A 42 3.27 14.65 -4.11
CA LYS A 42 1.94 14.26 -3.63
C LYS A 42 1.08 13.73 -4.79
N PRO A 43 0.15 12.80 -4.55
CA PRO A 43 -0.73 12.28 -5.59
C PRO A 43 -1.53 13.37 -6.32
N VAL A 44 -1.68 13.22 -7.63
CA VAL A 44 -2.51 14.09 -8.47
C VAL A 44 -3.65 13.27 -9.07
N TRP A 45 -4.87 13.65 -8.78
CA TRP A 45 -6.07 13.00 -9.31
C TRP A 45 -6.45 13.64 -10.65
N ILE A 46 -6.80 12.79 -11.62
CA ILE A 46 -7.26 13.20 -12.93
C ILE A 46 -8.74 12.87 -13.05
N THR A 47 -9.55 13.86 -13.38
CA THR A 47 -11.01 13.74 -13.50
C THR A 47 -11.51 13.95 -14.93
N ARG A 48 -12.58 13.25 -15.30
CA ARG A 48 -13.30 13.46 -16.55
C ARG A 48 -14.78 13.70 -16.22
N HIS A 49 -15.27 14.89 -16.54
CA HIS A 49 -16.65 15.32 -16.19
C HIS A 49 -16.94 15.19 -14.69
N GLY A 50 -15.95 15.52 -13.84
CA GLY A 50 -16.08 15.44 -12.37
C GLY A 50 -15.97 14.03 -11.79
N VAL A 51 -15.65 13.02 -12.61
CA VAL A 51 -15.43 11.64 -12.16
C VAL A 51 -13.94 11.32 -12.19
N ASP A 52 -13.41 10.74 -11.13
CA ASP A 52 -12.02 10.29 -11.06
C ASP A 52 -11.76 9.18 -12.09
N VAL A 53 -10.71 9.35 -12.90
CA VAL A 53 -10.33 8.38 -13.95
C VAL A 53 -8.89 7.89 -13.87
N ALA A 54 -8.00 8.63 -13.20
CA ALA A 54 -6.63 8.20 -12.97
C ALA A 54 -6.00 8.94 -11.79
N VAL A 55 -4.94 8.36 -11.23
CA VAL A 55 -4.08 9.01 -10.24
C VAL A 55 -2.64 8.94 -10.73
N VAL A 56 -1.93 10.06 -10.67
CA VAL A 56 -0.50 10.14 -10.98
C VAL A 56 0.28 10.30 -9.68
N ILE A 57 1.23 9.40 -9.45
CA ILE A 57 2.10 9.36 -8.27
C ILE A 57 3.56 9.22 -8.70
N SER A 58 4.48 9.50 -7.77
CA SER A 58 5.89 9.21 -8.01
C SER A 58 6.14 7.69 -8.02
N PRO A 59 7.16 7.21 -8.75
CA PRO A 59 7.55 5.80 -8.72
C PRO A 59 7.87 5.31 -7.31
N GLU A 60 8.53 6.13 -6.49
CA GLU A 60 8.92 5.78 -5.12
C GLU A 60 7.68 5.60 -4.23
N LEU A 61 6.66 6.44 -4.42
CA LEU A 61 5.39 6.27 -3.72
C LEU A 61 4.67 5.01 -4.20
N PHE A 62 4.70 4.70 -5.51
CA PHE A 62 4.12 3.47 -6.03
C PHE A 62 4.80 2.22 -5.43
N GLU A 63 6.13 2.18 -5.41
CA GLU A 63 6.89 1.08 -4.80
C GLU A 63 6.56 0.93 -3.31
N SER A 64 6.50 2.03 -2.57
CA SER A 64 6.11 2.00 -1.14
C SER A 64 4.68 1.52 -0.92
N LEU A 65 3.75 1.80 -1.85
CA LEU A 65 2.38 1.27 -1.79
C LEU A 65 2.35 -0.23 -2.05
N VAL A 66 3.17 -0.72 -2.99
CA VAL A 66 3.28 -2.15 -3.29
C VAL A 66 3.89 -2.90 -2.09
N GLU A 67 4.99 -2.41 -1.53
CA GLU A 67 5.62 -2.98 -0.33
C GLU A 67 4.66 -2.99 0.87
N ALA A 68 3.92 -1.90 1.07
CA ALA A 68 2.91 -1.84 2.13
C ALA A 68 1.78 -2.87 1.92
N GLN A 69 1.42 -3.18 0.68
CA GLN A 69 0.42 -4.21 0.38
C GLN A 69 0.93 -5.61 0.73
N GLU A 70 2.18 -5.93 0.42
CA GLU A 70 2.79 -7.22 0.79
C GLU A 70 2.83 -7.40 2.31
N GLU A 71 3.23 -6.37 3.06
CA GLU A 71 3.23 -6.39 4.53
C GLU A 71 1.83 -6.64 5.11
N LEU A 72 0.78 -6.06 4.50
CA LEU A 72 -0.60 -6.29 4.94
C LEU A 72 -1.04 -7.74 4.74
N GLU A 73 -0.57 -8.40 3.69
CA GLU A 73 -0.85 -9.82 3.43
C GLU A 73 -0.15 -10.72 4.45
N ASP A 74 1.10 -10.42 4.80
CA ASP A 74 1.84 -11.13 5.86
C ASP A 74 1.17 -10.97 7.23
N ILE A 75 0.73 -9.76 7.59
CA ILE A 75 -0.03 -9.52 8.82
C ILE A 75 -1.33 -10.33 8.83
N ALA A 76 -2.06 -10.36 7.71
CA ALA A 76 -3.30 -11.12 7.60
C ALA A 76 -3.05 -12.63 7.77
N ALA A 77 -1.97 -13.16 7.20
CA ALA A 77 -1.58 -14.56 7.37
C ALA A 77 -1.22 -14.90 8.82
N VAL A 78 -0.54 -13.99 9.53
CA VAL A 78 -0.26 -14.15 10.98
C VAL A 78 -1.56 -14.16 11.77
N ASP A 79 -2.48 -13.22 11.51
CA ASP A 79 -3.77 -13.16 12.20
C ASP A 79 -4.59 -14.45 11.95
N GLU A 80 -4.59 -14.98 10.72
CA GLU A 80 -5.22 -16.26 10.40
C GLU A 80 -4.56 -17.43 11.16
N ALA A 81 -3.24 -17.53 11.14
CA ALA A 81 -2.50 -18.56 11.86
C ALA A 81 -2.67 -18.50 13.39
N MET A 82 -2.91 -17.30 13.94
CA MET A 82 -3.24 -17.13 15.36
C MET A 82 -4.65 -17.63 15.71
N LEU A 83 -5.58 -17.60 14.76
CA LEU A 83 -6.94 -18.11 14.93
C LEU A 83 -7.03 -19.62 14.71
N ASP A 84 -6.11 -20.20 13.95
CA ASP A 84 -6.03 -21.65 13.75
C ASP A 84 -5.74 -22.39 15.08
N LYS A 85 -6.62 -23.33 15.41
CA LYS A 85 -6.55 -24.16 16.62
C LYS A 85 -5.85 -25.49 16.38
N SER A 86 -5.44 -25.76 15.14
CA SER A 86 -4.73 -26.99 14.78
C SER A 86 -3.41 -27.10 15.55
N PRO A 87 -2.93 -28.32 15.83
CA PRO A 87 -1.64 -28.52 16.49
C PRO A 87 -0.50 -27.85 15.70
N LYS A 88 0.31 -27.05 16.39
CA LYS A 88 1.49 -26.40 15.79
C LYS A 88 2.62 -27.41 15.63
N ILE A 89 3.40 -27.28 14.55
CA ILE A 89 4.55 -28.15 14.29
C ILE A 89 5.75 -27.64 15.10
N PRO A 90 6.39 -28.46 15.94
CA PRO A 90 7.59 -28.05 16.68
C PRO A 90 8.77 -27.74 15.76
N TRP A 91 9.59 -26.74 16.10
CA TRP A 91 10.75 -26.35 15.28
C TRP A 91 11.75 -27.48 15.03
N ALA A 92 11.98 -28.34 16.03
CA ALA A 92 12.84 -29.52 15.88
C ALA A 92 12.34 -30.48 14.79
N GLN A 93 11.01 -30.60 14.65
CA GLN A 93 10.40 -31.42 13.60
C GLN A 93 10.55 -30.75 12.23
N VAL A 94 10.30 -29.43 12.12
CA VAL A 94 10.50 -28.67 10.87
C VAL A 94 11.95 -28.80 10.37
N LYS A 95 12.93 -28.66 11.26
CA LYS A 95 14.35 -28.83 10.95
C LYS A 95 14.67 -30.22 10.42
N LYS A 96 14.15 -31.26 11.07
CA LYS A 96 14.30 -32.65 10.63
C LYS A 96 13.71 -32.86 9.22
N ASP A 97 12.52 -32.32 8.97
CA ASP A 97 11.82 -32.49 7.69
C ASP A 97 12.52 -31.73 6.55
N LEU A 98 13.06 -30.54 6.84
CA LEU A 98 13.82 -29.73 5.88
C LEU A 98 15.31 -30.12 5.78
N LYS A 99 15.77 -31.11 6.55
CA LYS A 99 17.19 -31.51 6.65
C LYS A 99 18.12 -30.34 6.99
N LEU A 100 17.63 -29.46 7.85
CA LEU A 100 18.40 -28.37 8.43
C LEU A 100 18.94 -28.85 9.77
N ASP A 101 20.26 -28.99 9.88
CA ASP A 101 20.91 -29.43 11.13
C ASP A 101 20.78 -28.37 12.25
#